data_AF-Q4DE27-F1
#
_entry.id   AF-Q4DE27-F1
#
_cell.length_a   1.000
_cell.length_b   1.000
_cell.length_c   1.000
_cell.angle_alpha   90.00
_cell.angle_beta   90.00
_cell.angle_gamma   90.00
#
_symmetry.space_group_name_H-M   'P 1'
#
loop_
_entity.id
_entity.type
_entity.pdbx_description
1 polymer ?
#
loop_
_entity_poly.entity_id
_entity_poly.type
_entity_poly.pdbx_seq_one_letter_code
_entity_poly.pdbx_strand_id
1 'polypeptide(L)'
;MMFLPLSFVLFLFSPNMPGTVSLSLCTMLLCPRFCNSKRVTMPPRPVKPTGKKAGKSVRIRHVAPRELYIRACAELGLAPNSGLIDLLSMYQESASVEFIDVSRNYLGDKGVIPLLAVVDRCNNLREISLSENGLRNNAIAALCNSAVRHPSLRRIDVSDNYISEGAAAHLQRLLEDNPRVCELGIDNTKIDVEWRLKLRDLLRANATAAAAAAAAADVSQQDVKIGPN
;
A
#
# COMPACT_ATOMS: atom_id res chain seq x y z
N MET A 1 -41.24 -31.48 -24.98
CA MET A 1 -40.59 -31.26 -26.28
C MET A 1 -39.45 -30.29 -26.08
N MET A 2 -38.29 -30.64 -26.65
CA MET A 2 -37.04 -29.85 -26.80
C MET A 2 -36.20 -29.64 -25.51
N PHE A 3 -35.18 -30.49 -25.29
CA PHE A 3 -33.78 -30.44 -25.81
C PHE A 3 -32.92 -29.54 -24.89
N LEU A 4 -32.18 -30.08 -23.91
CA LEU A 4 -30.89 -30.82 -23.91
C LEU A 4 -29.70 -29.90 -23.49
N PRO A 5 -28.60 -30.46 -22.91
CA PRO A 5 -27.98 -30.01 -21.66
C PRO A 5 -26.41 -29.94 -21.75
N LEU A 6 -25.71 -30.08 -20.61
CA LEU A 6 -24.25 -30.27 -20.39
C LEU A 6 -23.40 -29.00 -20.54
N SER A 7 -22.66 -28.55 -19.52
CA SER A 7 -21.42 -29.17 -18.99
C SER A 7 -21.12 -28.47 -17.65
N PHE A 8 -21.02 -29.09 -16.46
CA PHE A 8 -20.06 -30.07 -15.94
C PHE A 8 -18.58 -29.72 -16.15
N VAL A 9 -18.01 -28.87 -15.29
CA VAL A 9 -16.63 -29.03 -14.78
C VAL A 9 -16.59 -28.54 -13.33
N LEU A 10 -16.59 -29.49 -12.39
CA LEU A 10 -16.04 -29.32 -11.04
C LEU A 10 -14.52 -29.27 -11.15
N PHE A 11 -13.88 -28.28 -10.54
CA PHE A 11 -12.53 -28.45 -10.01
C PHE A 11 -12.49 -27.85 -8.60
N LEU A 12 -12.65 -28.74 -7.63
CA LEU A 12 -12.13 -28.58 -6.27
C LEU A 12 -10.61 -28.55 -6.39
N PHE A 13 -9.93 -27.59 -5.76
CA PHE A 13 -8.75 -27.89 -4.94
C PHE A 13 -8.36 -26.67 -4.09
N SER A 14 -8.27 -26.92 -2.79
CA SER A 14 -7.90 -26.01 -1.72
C SER A 14 -6.41 -25.59 -1.74
N PRO A 15 -6.05 -24.54 -0.99
CA PRO A 15 -4.73 -23.89 -1.02
C PRO A 15 -3.78 -24.42 0.06
N ASN A 16 -2.45 -24.41 -0.18
CA ASN A 16 -1.45 -24.13 0.88
C ASN A 16 0.00 -23.99 0.34
N MET A 17 0.77 -23.17 1.07
CA MET A 17 2.25 -23.04 1.15
C MET A 17 2.97 -21.96 0.30
N PRO A 18 3.68 -21.01 0.96
CA PRO A 18 4.70 -20.15 0.37
C PRO A 18 6.12 -20.66 0.68
N GLY A 19 7.09 -20.37 -0.20
CA GLY A 19 8.51 -20.41 0.18
C GLY A 19 9.52 -20.73 -0.92
N THR A 20 10.51 -19.84 -1.04
CA THR A 20 11.87 -20.04 -1.56
C THR A 20 12.15 -19.96 -3.07
N VAL A 21 12.76 -18.82 -3.41
CA VAL A 21 13.68 -18.49 -4.51
C VAL A 21 14.62 -19.61 -4.99
N SER A 22 14.76 -19.75 -6.31
CA SER A 22 16.03 -20.11 -6.95
C SER A 22 16.15 -19.47 -8.34
N LEU A 23 17.27 -18.81 -8.58
CA LEU A 23 17.63 -18.08 -9.80
C LEU A 23 18.04 -19.02 -10.95
N SER A 24 17.78 -18.51 -12.16
CA SER A 24 18.65 -18.60 -13.35
C SER A 24 18.77 -19.94 -14.08
N LEU A 25 18.22 -19.97 -15.30
CA LEU A 25 18.95 -20.54 -16.44
C LEU A 25 19.04 -19.54 -17.59
N CYS A 26 20.28 -19.43 -18.05
CA CYS A 26 20.83 -18.63 -19.14
C CYS A 26 20.50 -19.26 -20.49
N THR A 27 20.25 -18.47 -21.53
CA THR A 27 20.56 -18.91 -22.91
C THR A 27 20.95 -17.72 -23.78
N MET A 28 22.12 -17.87 -24.39
CA MET A 28 22.85 -16.92 -25.21
C MET A 28 22.18 -16.63 -26.56
N LEU A 29 22.38 -15.42 -27.10
CA LEU A 29 22.53 -15.23 -28.55
C LEU A 29 23.23 -13.89 -28.90
N LEU A 30 24.46 -14.04 -29.43
CA LEU A 30 25.12 -13.32 -30.55
C LEU A 30 25.53 -11.81 -30.47
N CYS A 31 26.83 -11.60 -30.19
CA CYS A 31 27.91 -10.82 -30.89
C CYS A 31 27.61 -9.99 -32.18
N PRO A 32 28.60 -9.21 -32.72
CA PRO A 32 29.55 -8.22 -32.13
C PRO A 32 29.80 -6.98 -33.07
N ARG A 33 30.49 -5.90 -32.65
CA ARG A 33 31.39 -5.07 -33.51
C ARG A 33 32.12 -3.91 -32.79
N PHE A 34 33.46 -3.98 -32.91
CA PHE A 34 34.41 -2.90 -33.22
C PHE A 34 34.85 -1.82 -32.19
N CYS A 35 36.17 -1.86 -31.96
CA CYS A 35 37.15 -0.75 -32.08
C CYS A 35 37.87 -0.23 -30.82
N ASN A 36 38.97 -0.92 -30.50
CA ASN A 36 40.33 -0.41 -30.29
C ASN A 36 40.54 1.04 -29.79
N SER A 37 40.95 1.20 -28.54
CA SER A 37 42.05 2.10 -28.20
C SER A 37 42.76 1.64 -26.93
N LYS A 38 44.03 1.31 -27.08
CA LYS A 38 44.98 0.89 -26.05
C LYS A 38 44.94 1.85 -24.85
N ARG A 39 44.60 1.34 -23.66
CA ARG A 39 44.97 1.95 -22.39
C ARG A 39 45.41 0.85 -21.44
N VAL A 40 46.63 1.00 -20.96
CA VAL A 40 47.29 0.13 -19.98
C VAL A 40 46.44 0.14 -18.71
N THR A 41 45.75 -0.96 -18.44
CA THR A 41 45.00 -1.14 -17.18
C THR A 41 45.68 -2.23 -16.36
N MET A 42 46.16 -1.86 -15.18
CA MET A 42 46.67 -2.79 -14.17
C MET A 42 45.62 -3.86 -13.84
N PRO A 43 46.04 -5.11 -13.58
CA PRO A 43 45.12 -6.16 -13.16
C PRO A 43 44.46 -5.77 -11.83
N PRO A 44 43.14 -5.99 -11.67
CA PRO A 44 42.48 -5.73 -10.41
C PRO A 44 43.06 -6.67 -9.34
N ARG A 45 43.41 -6.09 -8.20
CA ARG A 45 43.91 -6.82 -7.04
C ARG A 45 42.87 -7.88 -6.61
N PRO A 46 43.27 -9.13 -6.31
CA PRO A 46 42.34 -10.16 -5.88
C PRO A 46 41.68 -9.73 -4.57
N VAL A 47 40.42 -9.33 -4.65
CA VAL A 47 39.59 -9.05 -3.48
C VAL A 47 39.24 -10.39 -2.86
N LYS A 48 39.85 -10.68 -1.70
CA LYS A 48 39.44 -11.79 -0.83
C LYS A 48 37.92 -11.71 -0.60
N PRO A 49 37.20 -12.85 -0.56
CA PRO A 49 35.77 -12.84 -0.30
C PRO A 49 35.54 -12.29 1.11
N THR A 50 35.18 -11.00 1.18
CA THR A 50 34.75 -10.39 2.43
C THR A 50 33.44 -11.06 2.82
N GLY A 51 33.45 -11.58 4.05
CA GLY A 51 32.55 -12.62 4.52
C GLY A 51 31.07 -12.34 4.28
N LYS A 52 30.34 -13.47 4.17
CA LYS A 52 28.90 -13.59 4.38
C LYS A 52 28.46 -12.55 5.43
N LYS A 53 27.80 -11.47 4.99
CA LYS A 53 27.05 -10.62 5.92
C LYS A 53 25.92 -11.49 6.44
N ALA A 54 26.17 -12.10 7.61
CA ALA A 54 25.15 -12.67 8.46
C ALA A 54 23.97 -11.72 8.47
N GLY A 55 22.77 -12.24 8.20
CA GLY A 55 21.53 -11.47 8.24
C GLY A 55 21.53 -10.66 9.52
N LYS A 56 21.71 -9.34 9.40
CA LYS A 56 21.49 -8.45 10.53
C LYS A 56 20.00 -8.58 10.79
N SER A 57 19.67 -9.31 11.85
CA SER A 57 18.38 -9.24 12.48
C SER A 57 18.15 -7.76 12.77
N VAL A 58 17.39 -7.09 11.91
CA VAL A 58 17.03 -5.69 12.06
C VAL A 58 16.14 -5.69 13.29
N ARG A 59 16.71 -5.38 14.45
CA ARG A 59 15.92 -5.00 15.62
C ARG A 59 15.04 -3.84 15.13
N ILE A 60 13.74 -4.08 15.00
CA ILE A 60 12.78 -3.05 14.62
C ILE A 60 12.90 -2.00 15.73
N ARG A 61 13.66 -0.94 15.46
CA ARG A 61 13.74 0.19 16.38
C ARG A 61 12.33 0.77 16.37
N HIS A 62 11.71 0.91 17.53
CA HIS A 62 10.49 1.71 17.66
C HIS A 62 10.88 3.13 17.23
N VAL A 63 10.57 3.50 15.99
CA VAL A 63 10.84 4.83 15.47
C VAL A 63 9.55 5.62 15.61
N ALA A 64 9.61 6.73 16.33
CA ALA A 64 8.47 7.63 16.45
C ALA A 64 8.05 8.11 15.05
N PRO A 65 6.75 8.20 14.76
CA PRO A 65 6.24 8.63 13.45
C PRO A 65 6.75 10.03 13.05
N ARG A 66 6.94 10.94 14.01
CA ARG A 66 7.63 12.22 13.82
C ARG A 66 9.01 12.07 13.16
N GLU A 67 9.83 11.15 13.67
CA GLU A 67 11.20 10.97 13.19
C GLU A 67 11.22 10.35 11.79
N LEU A 68 10.27 9.46 11.51
CA LEU A 68 10.07 8.92 10.15
C LEU A 68 9.68 10.02 9.16
N TYR A 69 8.75 10.90 9.56
CA TYR A 69 8.34 12.02 8.71
C TYR A 69 9.49 12.97 8.41
N ILE A 70 10.25 13.37 9.43
CA ILE A 70 11.39 14.28 9.27
C ILE A 70 12.46 13.66 8.36
N ARG A 71 12.75 12.36 8.51
CA ARG A 71 13.69 11.65 7.62
C ARG A 71 13.20 11.60 6.19
N ALA A 72 11.94 11.24 5.97
CA ALA A 72 11.37 11.18 4.63
C ALA A 72 11.34 12.57 3.96
N CYS A 73 11.07 13.63 4.72
CA CYS A 73 11.18 15.02 4.25
C CYS A 73 12.63 15.37 3.88
N ALA A 74 13.60 14.98 4.71
CA ALA A 74 15.03 15.21 4.44
C ALA A 74 15.53 14.46 3.20
N GLU A 75 15.08 13.21 2.98
CA GLU A 75 15.40 12.41 1.80
C GLU A 75 14.86 13.02 0.50
N LEU A 76 13.72 13.71 0.57
CA LEU A 76 13.11 14.40 -0.57
C LEU A 76 13.54 15.88 -0.70
N GLY A 77 14.33 16.40 0.23
CA GLY A 77 14.74 17.80 0.28
C GLY A 77 13.58 18.77 0.53
N LEU A 78 12.53 18.33 1.24
CA LEU A 78 11.34 19.12 1.56
C LEU A 78 11.43 19.69 2.98
N ALA A 79 10.91 20.91 3.18
CA ALA A 79 10.72 21.46 4.52
C ALA A 79 9.53 20.75 5.19
N PRO A 80 9.72 20.12 6.36
CA PRO A 80 8.64 19.43 7.04
C PRO A 80 7.61 20.45 7.57
N ASN A 81 6.32 20.14 7.43
CA ASN A 81 5.26 21.00 7.96
C ASN A 81 5.23 20.92 9.49
N SER A 82 5.30 22.06 10.18
CA SER A 82 5.28 22.14 11.65
C SER A 82 4.00 21.56 12.25
N GLY A 83 2.83 21.83 11.65
CA GLY A 83 1.55 21.31 12.14
C GLY A 83 1.48 19.78 12.08
N LEU A 84 2.06 19.20 11.03
CA LEU A 84 2.17 17.74 10.91
C LEU A 84 3.18 17.16 11.90
N ILE A 85 4.30 17.83 12.14
CA ILE A 85 5.26 17.40 13.17
C ILE A 85 4.58 17.41 14.54
N ASP A 86 3.81 18.43 14.88
CA ASP A 86 3.13 18.55 16.17
C ASP A 86 2.10 17.44 16.36
N LEU A 87 1.29 17.16 15.33
CA LEU A 87 0.34 16.04 15.34
C LEU A 87 1.06 14.70 15.51
N LEU A 88 2.12 14.46 14.74
CA LEU A 88 2.89 13.21 14.82
C LEU A 88 3.70 13.10 16.12
N SER A 89 3.98 14.22 16.80
CA SER A 89 4.67 14.23 18.10
C SER A 89 3.79 13.71 19.24
N MET A 90 2.47 13.74 19.07
CA MET A 90 1.52 13.14 20.03
C MET A 90 1.67 11.61 20.08
N TYR A 91 2.14 10.99 19.01
CA TYR A 91 2.29 9.55 18.91
C TYR A 91 3.74 9.13 19.18
N GLN A 92 3.95 8.35 20.23
CA GLN A 92 5.28 7.83 20.57
C GLN A 92 5.68 6.63 19.70
N GLU A 93 4.71 5.83 19.27
CA GLU A 93 4.93 4.61 18.49
C GLU A 93 4.05 4.59 17.24
N SER A 94 4.58 4.10 16.11
CA SER A 94 3.78 3.97 14.88
C SER A 94 2.62 2.97 15.02
N ALA A 95 2.69 2.07 16.01
CA ALA A 95 1.66 1.09 16.29
C ALA A 95 0.44 1.65 17.04
N SER A 96 0.55 2.80 17.72
CA SER A 96 -0.59 3.39 18.43
C SER A 96 -1.49 4.27 17.56
N VAL A 97 -1.08 4.53 16.32
CA VAL A 97 -1.79 5.43 15.41
C VAL A 97 -2.94 4.70 14.72
N GLU A 98 -4.17 4.95 15.16
CA GLU A 98 -5.38 4.42 14.52
C GLU A 98 -6.02 5.40 13.53
N PHE A 99 -5.88 6.72 13.78
CA PHE A 99 -6.50 7.79 13.02
C PHE A 99 -5.49 8.92 12.78
N ILE A 100 -5.34 9.35 11.52
CA ILE A 100 -4.52 10.51 11.15
C ILE A 100 -5.40 11.49 10.39
N ASP A 101 -5.63 12.66 10.96
CA ASP A 101 -6.26 13.78 10.27
C ASP A 101 -5.24 14.88 10.01
N VAL A 102 -4.89 15.04 8.75
CA VAL A 102 -3.98 16.08 8.29
C VAL A 102 -4.69 17.05 7.36
N SER A 103 -6.00 17.20 7.53
CA SER A 103 -6.79 18.14 6.76
C SER A 103 -6.24 19.57 6.88
N ARG A 104 -6.36 20.36 5.80
CA ARG A 104 -5.98 21.78 5.76
C ARG A 104 -4.51 22.10 6.02
N ASN A 105 -3.59 21.16 5.75
CA ASN A 105 -2.15 21.38 5.92
C ASN A 105 -1.42 21.77 4.63
N TYR A 106 -2.15 21.98 3.52
CA TYR A 106 -1.59 22.39 2.22
C TYR A 106 -0.32 21.60 1.82
N LEU A 107 -0.30 20.28 2.09
CA LEU A 107 0.86 19.44 1.85
C LEU A 107 1.29 19.44 0.36
N GLY A 108 0.31 19.57 -0.54
CA GLY A 108 0.51 19.45 -1.98
C GLY A 108 1.05 18.07 -2.38
N ASP A 109 1.30 17.89 -3.68
CA ASP A 109 1.66 16.58 -4.22
C ASP A 109 2.96 16.01 -3.66
N LYS A 110 3.93 16.89 -3.36
CA LYS A 110 5.24 16.51 -2.84
C LYS A 110 5.22 16.24 -1.34
N GLY A 111 4.44 17.01 -0.56
CA GLY A 111 4.40 16.89 0.89
C GLY A 111 3.63 15.67 1.40
N VAL A 112 2.78 15.06 0.56
CA VAL A 112 2.10 13.79 0.92
C VAL A 112 3.04 12.59 0.84
N ILE A 113 4.01 12.57 -0.07
CA ILE A 113 4.95 11.45 -0.21
C ILE A 113 5.66 11.09 1.11
N PRO A 114 6.24 12.05 1.87
CA PRO A 114 6.87 11.72 3.14
C PRO A 114 5.85 11.28 4.20
N LEU A 115 4.61 11.76 4.16
CA LEU A 115 3.54 11.26 5.03
C LEU A 115 3.17 9.81 4.71
N LEU A 116 3.12 9.43 3.43
CA LEU A 116 2.87 8.04 3.03
C LEU A 116 3.94 7.09 3.55
N ALA A 117 5.20 7.52 3.62
CA ALA A 117 6.27 6.71 4.21
C ALA A 117 6.08 6.46 5.73
N VAL A 118 5.42 7.39 6.43
CA VAL A 118 5.02 7.20 7.84
C VAL A 118 3.84 6.24 7.91
N VAL A 119 2.83 6.47 7.06
CA VAL A 119 1.63 5.64 6.95
C VAL A 119 2.03 4.19 6.73
N ASP A 120 2.91 3.89 5.77
CA ASP A 120 3.46 2.54 5.48
C ASP A 120 4.07 1.82 6.70
N ARG A 121 4.47 2.54 7.76
CA ARG A 121 5.01 1.99 9.00
C ARG A 121 3.98 1.89 10.13
N CYS A 122 2.84 2.55 9.99
CA CYS A 122 1.70 2.52 10.91
C CYS A 122 0.78 1.36 10.58
N ASN A 123 1.08 0.17 11.13
CA ASN A 123 0.32 -1.06 10.83
C ASN A 123 -1.12 -1.07 11.39
N ASN A 124 -1.45 -0.19 12.32
CA ASN A 124 -2.78 -0.13 12.96
C ASN A 124 -3.64 1.04 12.45
N LEU A 125 -3.18 1.77 11.44
CA LEU A 125 -3.91 2.90 10.88
C LEU A 125 -5.19 2.42 10.20
N ARG A 126 -6.34 2.81 10.75
CA ARG A 126 -7.67 2.49 10.21
C ARG A 126 -8.20 3.61 9.33
N GLU A 127 -7.85 4.85 9.64
CA GLU A 127 -8.47 6.02 9.02
C GLU A 127 -7.43 7.09 8.71
N ILE A 128 -7.48 7.61 7.49
CA ILE A 128 -6.64 8.73 7.06
C ILE A 128 -7.50 9.81 6.40
N SER A 129 -7.41 11.04 6.91
CA SER A 129 -8.02 12.21 6.31
C SER A 129 -6.96 13.14 5.73
N LEU A 130 -7.07 13.37 4.43
CA LEU A 130 -6.23 14.22 3.61
C LEU A 130 -7.03 15.33 2.93
N SER A 131 -8.16 15.72 3.53
CA SER A 131 -9.03 16.73 2.95
C SER A 131 -8.37 18.12 2.89
N GLU A 132 -8.72 18.92 1.88
CA GLU A 132 -8.21 20.29 1.71
C GLU A 132 -6.65 20.40 1.70
N ASN A 133 -5.93 19.42 1.15
CA ASN A 133 -4.45 19.42 1.09
C ASN A 133 -3.86 19.84 -0.26
N GLY A 134 -4.72 20.23 -1.22
CA GLY A 134 -4.28 20.65 -2.54
C GLY A 134 -3.70 19.51 -3.38
N LEU A 135 -4.19 18.28 -3.18
CA LEU A 135 -3.69 17.08 -3.86
C LEU A 135 -4.18 17.02 -5.32
N ARG A 136 -3.29 16.59 -6.21
CA ARG A 136 -3.56 16.29 -7.61
C ARG A 136 -3.42 14.78 -7.86
N ASN A 137 -3.63 14.38 -9.11
CA ASN A 137 -3.68 12.98 -9.51
C ASN A 137 -2.44 12.17 -9.13
N ASN A 138 -1.24 12.78 -9.18
CA ASN A 138 0.02 12.11 -8.84
C ASN A 138 0.08 11.71 -7.35
N ALA A 139 -0.42 12.58 -6.47
CA ALA A 139 -0.46 12.31 -5.04
C ALA A 139 -1.41 11.14 -4.73
N ILE A 140 -2.58 11.11 -5.39
CA ILE A 140 -3.55 10.03 -5.25
C ILE A 140 -2.99 8.71 -5.77
N ALA A 141 -2.27 8.70 -6.89
CA ALA A 141 -1.62 7.49 -7.39
C ALA A 141 -0.60 6.93 -6.39
N ALA A 142 0.21 7.80 -5.76
CA ALA A 142 1.15 7.40 -4.72
C ALA A 142 0.43 6.86 -3.47
N LEU A 143 -0.65 7.54 -3.04
CA LEU A 143 -1.48 7.10 -1.93
C LEU A 143 -2.11 5.73 -2.21
N CYS A 144 -2.61 5.51 -3.43
CA CYS A 144 -3.19 4.24 -3.81
C CYS A 144 -2.16 3.10 -3.72
N ASN A 145 -0.93 3.33 -4.21
CA ASN A 145 0.14 2.34 -4.16
C ASN A 145 0.61 1.98 -2.74
N SER A 146 0.48 2.90 -1.79
CA SER A 146 0.75 2.66 -0.36
C SER A 146 -0.44 1.94 0.29
N ALA A 147 -1.66 2.45 0.10
CA ALA A 147 -2.87 1.92 0.69
C ALA A 147 -3.24 0.49 0.22
N VAL A 148 -2.86 0.07 -0.99
CA VAL A 148 -2.99 -1.33 -1.43
C VAL A 148 -2.17 -2.29 -0.56
N ARG A 149 -1.03 -1.84 -0.01
CA ARG A 149 -0.17 -2.67 0.86
C ARG A 149 -0.56 -2.61 2.33
N HIS A 150 -1.47 -1.70 2.68
CA HIS A 150 -1.82 -1.43 4.07
C HIS A 150 -2.67 -2.53 4.69
N PRO A 151 -2.32 -3.06 5.88
CA PRO A 151 -3.04 -4.19 6.46
C PRO A 151 -4.37 -3.81 7.11
N SER A 152 -4.55 -2.59 7.62
CA SER A 152 -5.68 -2.25 8.52
C SER A 152 -6.51 -1.05 8.07
N LEU A 153 -6.14 -0.43 6.95
CA LEU A 153 -6.75 0.81 6.48
C LEU A 153 -8.18 0.54 5.98
N ARG A 154 -9.15 1.24 6.57
CA ARG A 154 -10.59 1.10 6.30
C ARG A 154 -11.19 2.36 5.67
N ARG A 155 -10.74 3.56 6.07
CA ARG A 155 -11.30 4.83 5.62
C ARG A 155 -10.22 5.74 5.04
N ILE A 156 -10.46 6.25 3.84
CA ILE A 156 -9.61 7.24 3.16
C ILE A 156 -10.48 8.44 2.84
N ASP A 157 -10.17 9.61 3.39
CA ASP A 157 -10.82 10.85 2.98
C ASP A 157 -9.85 11.71 2.18
N VAL A 158 -10.22 12.02 0.93
CA VAL A 158 -9.49 12.89 0.01
C VAL A 158 -10.41 13.99 -0.54
N SER A 159 -11.46 14.33 0.20
CA SER A 159 -12.37 15.43 -0.11
C SER A 159 -11.66 16.78 -0.29
N ASP A 160 -12.27 17.70 -1.03
CA ASP A 160 -11.78 19.07 -1.25
C ASP A 160 -10.35 19.15 -1.84
N ASN A 161 -10.01 18.20 -2.72
CA ASN A 161 -8.74 18.19 -3.45
C ASN A 161 -8.95 18.35 -4.97
N TYR A 162 -7.88 18.75 -5.67
CA TYR A 162 -7.87 18.98 -7.12
C TYR A 162 -7.67 17.69 -7.92
N ILE A 163 -8.54 16.71 -7.65
CA ILE A 163 -8.51 15.37 -8.23
C ILE A 163 -9.42 15.32 -9.47
N SER A 164 -8.94 14.75 -10.57
CA SER A 164 -9.74 14.53 -11.79
C SER A 164 -9.93 13.02 -12.09
N GLU A 165 -10.58 12.70 -13.22
CA GLU A 165 -10.88 11.32 -13.64
C GLU A 165 -9.67 10.37 -13.64
N GLY A 166 -8.47 10.88 -13.95
CA GLY A 166 -7.25 10.07 -13.93
C GLY A 166 -6.96 9.44 -12.56
N ALA A 167 -7.29 10.13 -11.48
CA ALA A 167 -7.18 9.60 -10.13
C ALA A 167 -8.35 8.72 -9.70
N ALA A 168 -9.55 8.92 -10.28
CA ALA A 168 -10.67 8.00 -10.07
C ALA A 168 -10.34 6.58 -10.55
N ALA A 169 -9.62 6.45 -11.66
CA ALA A 169 -9.13 5.15 -12.14
C ALA A 169 -8.14 4.48 -11.16
N HIS A 170 -7.30 5.26 -10.47
CA HIS A 170 -6.40 4.73 -9.43
C HIS A 170 -7.16 4.30 -8.17
N LEU A 171 -8.17 5.08 -7.76
CA LEU A 171 -9.04 4.74 -6.63
C LEU A 171 -9.86 3.48 -6.92
N GLN A 172 -10.36 3.32 -8.15
CA GLN A 172 -11.03 2.09 -8.57
C GLN A 172 -10.11 0.86 -8.39
N ARG A 173 -8.89 0.91 -8.93
CA ARG A 173 -7.92 -0.20 -8.80
C ARG A 173 -7.61 -0.51 -7.34
N LEU A 174 -7.45 0.52 -6.51
CA LEU A 174 -7.24 0.32 -5.07
C LEU A 174 -8.40 -0.43 -4.41
N LEU A 175 -9.65 -0.10 -4.77
CA LEU A 175 -10.82 -0.75 -4.18
C LEU A 175 -10.98 -2.20 -4.67
N GLU A 176 -10.57 -2.49 -5.90
CA GLU A 176 -10.52 -3.84 -6.46
C GLU A 176 -9.44 -4.71 -5.79
N ASP A 177 -8.25 -4.13 -5.55
CA ASP A 177 -7.10 -4.85 -4.97
C ASP A 177 -7.20 -4.98 -3.43
N ASN A 178 -7.82 -4.03 -2.73
CA ASN A 178 -7.92 -4.01 -1.28
C ASN A 178 -9.37 -3.92 -0.78
N PRO A 179 -10.04 -5.07 -0.54
CA PRO A 179 -11.43 -5.10 -0.08
C PRO A 179 -11.63 -4.63 1.38
N ARG A 180 -10.55 -4.22 2.07
CA ARG A 180 -10.62 -3.71 3.46
C ARG A 180 -11.06 -2.25 3.51
N VAL A 181 -10.81 -1.49 2.46
CA VAL A 181 -11.24 -0.08 2.37
C VAL A 181 -12.73 -0.05 2.12
N CYS A 182 -13.48 0.38 3.14
CA CYS A 182 -14.94 0.39 3.16
C CYS A 182 -15.50 1.81 2.94
N GLU A 183 -14.71 2.85 3.22
CA GLU A 183 -15.15 4.23 3.11
C GLU A 183 -14.11 5.08 2.38
N LEU A 184 -14.59 5.83 1.40
CA LEU A 184 -13.79 6.73 0.58
C LEU A 184 -14.52 8.08 0.46
N GLY A 185 -13.94 9.12 1.04
CA GLY A 185 -14.41 10.51 0.92
C GLY A 185 -13.83 11.16 -0.34
N ILE A 186 -14.69 11.53 -1.28
CA ILE A 186 -14.31 12.21 -2.54
C ILE A 186 -15.17 13.45 -2.81
N ASP A 187 -15.74 14.01 -1.75
CA ASP A 187 -16.60 15.18 -1.83
C ASP A 187 -15.84 16.41 -2.35
N ASN A 188 -16.54 17.27 -3.09
CA ASN A 188 -15.99 18.48 -3.71
C ASN A 188 -14.74 18.27 -4.60
N THR A 189 -14.63 17.13 -5.27
CA THR A 189 -13.58 16.84 -6.28
C THR A 189 -14.07 17.06 -7.71
N LYS A 190 -13.16 17.19 -8.70
CA LYS A 190 -13.51 17.27 -10.14
C LYS A 190 -13.73 15.88 -10.78
N ILE A 191 -14.18 14.91 -9.98
CA ILE A 191 -14.54 13.57 -10.45
C ILE A 191 -15.99 13.60 -10.92
N ASP A 192 -16.23 13.12 -12.14
CA ASP A 192 -17.56 13.03 -12.75
C ASP A 192 -18.51 12.08 -11.98
N VAL A 193 -19.81 12.31 -12.12
CA VAL A 193 -20.87 11.57 -11.42
C VAL A 193 -20.84 10.08 -11.76
N GLU A 194 -20.54 9.72 -13.02
CA GLU A 194 -20.42 8.32 -13.43
C GLU A 194 -19.35 7.57 -12.64
N TRP A 195 -18.20 8.22 -12.42
CA TRP A 195 -17.09 7.67 -11.64
C TRP A 195 -17.47 7.54 -10.16
N ARG A 196 -18.17 8.52 -9.60
CA ARG A 196 -18.65 8.45 -8.20
C ARG A 196 -19.60 7.28 -7.98
N LEU A 197 -20.50 7.01 -8.93
CA LEU A 197 -21.41 5.85 -8.85
C LEU A 197 -20.65 4.53 -8.88
N LYS A 198 -19.68 4.38 -9.80
CA LYS A 198 -18.83 3.18 -9.87
C LYS A 198 -18.06 2.94 -8.57
N LEU A 199 -17.42 3.98 -8.02
CA LEU A 199 -16.69 3.89 -6.76
C LEU A 199 -17.62 3.53 -5.59
N ARG A 200 -18.83 4.10 -5.54
CA ARG A 200 -19.83 3.77 -4.53
C ARG A 200 -20.26 2.31 -4.58
N ASP A 201 -20.46 1.77 -5.78
CA ASP A 201 -20.87 0.37 -5.95
C ASP A 201 -19.73 -0.59 -5.52
N LEU A 202 -18.46 -0.25 -5.81
CA LEU A 202 -17.29 -0.98 -5.31
C LEU A 202 -17.15 -0.90 -3.79
N LEU A 203 -17.35 0.27 -3.18
CA LEU A 203 -17.32 0.44 -1.73
C LEU A 203 -18.40 -0.39 -1.06
N ARG A 204 -19.61 -0.46 -1.64
CA ARG A 204 -20.68 -1.31 -1.14
C ARG A 204 -20.29 -2.79 -1.20
N ALA A 205 -19.68 -3.24 -2.31
CA ALA A 205 -19.17 -4.61 -2.42
C ALA A 205 -18.12 -4.91 -1.34
N ASN A 206 -17.15 -4.01 -1.14
CA ASN A 206 -16.12 -4.14 -0.11
C ASN A 206 -16.70 -4.14 1.30
N ALA A 207 -17.66 -3.27 1.60
CA ALA A 207 -18.35 -3.24 2.90
C ALA A 207 -19.09 -4.56 3.17
N THR A 208 -19.74 -5.15 2.15
CA THR A 208 -20.38 -6.47 2.30
C THR A 208 -19.36 -7.59 2.49
N ALA A 209 -18.20 -7.52 1.81
CA ALA A 209 -17.12 -8.49 2.00
C ALA A 209 -16.50 -8.37 3.39
N ALA A 210 -16.30 -7.15 3.90
CA ALA A 210 -15.81 -6.90 5.25
C ALA A 210 -16.82 -7.36 6.31
N ALA A 211 -18.12 -7.14 6.11
CA ALA A 211 -19.18 -7.65 6.97
C ALA A 211 -19.26 -9.18 6.94
N ALA A 212 -19.13 -9.80 5.76
CA ALA A 212 -19.09 -11.26 5.62
C ALA A 212 -17.85 -11.86 6.30
N ALA A 213 -16.70 -11.21 6.18
CA ALA A 213 -15.48 -11.62 6.88
C ALA A 213 -15.61 -11.48 8.41
N ALA A 214 -16.28 -10.43 8.90
CA ALA A 214 -16.58 -10.26 10.32
C ALA A 214 -17.55 -11.34 10.82
N ALA A 215 -18.60 -11.66 10.05
CA ALA A 215 -19.54 -12.73 10.38
C ALA A 215 -18.87 -14.13 10.39
N ALA A 216 -17.98 -14.41 9.44
CA ALA A 216 -17.23 -15.66 9.41
C ALA A 216 -16.26 -15.81 10.60
N ALA A 217 -15.73 -14.71 11.13
CA ALA A 217 -14.87 -14.73 12.31
C ALA A 217 -15.64 -15.09 13.59
N ASP A 218 -16.88 -14.63 13.73
CA ASP A 218 -17.71 -14.89 14.92
C ASP A 218 -18.13 -16.37 15.04
N VAL A 219 -18.41 -17.04 13.91
CA VAL A 219 -18.78 -18.48 13.91
C VAL A 219 -17.63 -19.37 14.42
N SER A 220 -16.37 -18.99 14.18
CA SER A 220 -15.21 -19.81 14.58
C SER A 220 -14.91 -19.82 16.09
N GLN A 221 -15.54 -18.95 16.88
CA GLN A 221 -15.33 -18.90 18.33
C GLN A 221 -16.38 -19.67 19.14
N GLN A 222 -17.44 -20.19 18.51
CA GLN A 222 -18.52 -20.90 19.22
C GLN A 222 -18.37 -22.44 19.23
N ASP A 223 -17.47 -23.03 18.44
CA ASP A 223 -17.35 -24.50 18.30
C ASP A 223 -16.30 -25.19 19.21
N VAL A 224 -15.80 -24.55 20.27
CA VAL A 224 -14.77 -25.13 21.17
C VAL A 224 -15.28 -25.42 22.59
N LYS A 225 -16.57 -25.79 22.74
CA LYS A 225 -17.12 -26.29 24.02
C LYS A 225 -18.15 -27.40 23.84
N ILE A 226 -17.73 -28.57 23.34
CA ILE A 226 -18.39 -29.84 23.67
C ILE A 226 -17.28 -30.85 24.01
N GLY A 227 -16.84 -30.83 25.28
CA GLY A 227 -16.04 -31.90 25.86
C GLY A 227 -16.93 -33.10 26.18
N PRO A 228 -16.39 -34.33 26.21
CA PRO A 228 -17.18 -35.54 26.39
C PRO A 228 -17.59 -35.65 27.87
N ASN A 229 -18.82 -36.06 28.11
CA ASN A 229 -19.24 -36.72 29.33
C ASN A 229 -20.10 -37.93 28.95
#